data_AF-A0A4R0RT74-F1
#
_entry.id   AF-A0A4R0RT74-F1
#
_cell.length_a   1.000
_cell.length_b   1.000
_cell.length_c   1.000
_cell.angle_alpha   90.00
_cell.angle_beta   90.00
_cell.angle_gamma   90.00
#
_symmetry.space_group_name_H-M   'P 1'
#
loop_
_entity.id
_entity.type
_entity.pdbx_description
1 polymer ?
#
loop_
_entity_poly.entity_id
_entity_poly.type
_entity_poly.pdbx_seq_one_letter_code
_entity_poly.pdbx_strand_id
1 'polypeptide(L)'
;MKFSTVAPLVLAASSAYASSLTRGYDVIKSRQAKIRRDVLDVCVGLDVDLTLTDILQNGKPLVAGHLDVCLCVSLIPEFVKSNSACQTASGLLGVAKVTAILEGLVNNHPDCQHCSFPEHGHSVCAPDWPCGFECSNGYQPYTNPGDQHPSSCKCPAPMTECNGQCGNYPNGCGSAVPAPPQRRSRHAGIAASKRQDTGPTCGAGYTVCGVVEGSNEYECVDTVNDVESCGGCMVPSPFGTYFPAVGRDCTALPHVESAVCKSSACYITSCAPGYAPNQFNDVCYPLESNPGPQNVTNSKRMFNLGPGVEAITEKATKRADVIAGAQADIRGLVKLGEGAGVVPKPKGL
;
A
#
# COMPACT_ATOMS: atom_id res chain seq x y z
N MET A 1 5.35 45.70 61.74
CA MET A 1 6.68 45.10 61.48
C MET A 1 6.60 44.39 60.14
N LYS A 2 7.31 44.89 59.12
CA LYS A 2 7.28 44.40 57.74
C LYS A 2 8.51 43.51 57.53
N PHE A 3 8.32 42.25 57.16
CA PHE A 3 9.42 41.38 56.74
C PHE A 3 9.32 41.17 55.23
N SER A 4 10.30 41.75 54.51
CA SER A 4 10.55 41.49 53.09
C SER A 4 11.37 40.21 52.96
N THR A 5 10.82 39.21 52.28
CA THR A 5 11.50 37.97 51.91
C THR A 5 11.96 38.09 50.45
N VAL A 6 13.28 38.07 50.25
CA VAL A 6 13.92 38.03 48.93
C VAL A 6 14.18 36.56 48.58
N ALA A 7 13.64 36.10 47.46
CA ALA A 7 13.90 34.76 46.93
C ALA A 7 15.08 34.81 45.92
N PRO A 8 16.03 33.87 45.96
CA PRO A 8 17.10 33.77 44.95
C PRO A 8 16.63 32.99 43.72
N LEU A 9 16.90 33.56 42.55
CA LEU A 9 16.76 32.91 41.24
C LEU A 9 17.91 31.90 41.04
N VAL A 10 17.58 30.61 41.06
CA VAL A 10 18.51 29.53 40.69
C VAL A 10 18.33 29.24 39.20
N LEU A 11 19.35 29.57 38.40
CA LEU A 11 19.46 29.18 37.00
C LEU A 11 19.85 27.70 36.91
N ALA A 12 18.89 26.83 36.57
CA ALA A 12 19.16 25.44 36.23
C ALA A 12 19.66 25.36 34.78
N ALA A 13 20.96 25.08 34.60
CA ALA A 13 21.52 24.73 33.31
C ALA A 13 21.14 23.28 32.95
N SER A 14 20.21 23.11 32.03
CA SER A 14 19.85 21.81 31.46
C SER A 14 20.87 21.42 30.40
N SER A 15 21.88 20.64 30.76
CA SER A 15 22.76 19.97 29.80
C SER A 15 21.99 18.80 29.17
N ALA A 16 21.36 19.04 28.02
CA ALA A 16 20.81 17.99 27.18
C ALA A 16 21.97 17.21 26.53
N TYR A 17 22.24 16.01 27.04
CA TYR A 17 23.05 15.02 26.34
C TYR A 17 22.22 14.51 25.15
N ALA A 18 22.43 15.10 23.98
CA ALA A 18 21.95 14.54 22.72
C ALA A 18 22.80 13.31 22.39
N SER A 19 22.33 12.14 22.82
CA SER A 19 22.83 10.86 22.36
C SER A 19 22.54 10.72 20.86
N SER A 20 23.52 11.11 20.06
CA SER A 20 23.53 10.95 18.60
C SER A 20 23.49 9.46 18.26
N LEU A 21 22.29 8.91 18.07
CA LEU A 21 22.06 7.61 17.46
C LEU A 21 22.38 7.69 15.96
N THR A 22 23.67 7.68 15.61
CA THR A 22 24.11 7.41 14.23
C THR A 22 23.83 5.95 13.91
N ARG A 23 22.59 5.63 13.54
CA ARG A 23 22.27 4.39 12.83
C ARG A 23 22.91 4.50 11.44
N GLY A 24 24.12 3.99 11.31
CA GLY A 24 24.74 3.73 10.01
C GLY A 24 23.89 2.71 9.26
N TYR A 25 23.03 3.19 8.37
CA TYR A 25 22.29 2.34 7.45
C TYR A 25 23.22 1.94 6.29
N ASP A 26 23.37 0.63 6.12
CA ASP A 26 24.26 0.01 5.15
C ASP A 26 23.77 0.30 3.71
N VAL A 27 24.52 1.15 3.00
CA VAL A 27 24.26 1.60 1.62
C VAL A 27 24.11 0.43 0.64
N ILE A 28 24.62 -0.76 0.98
CA ILE A 28 24.56 -1.92 0.08
C ILE A 28 23.21 -2.64 0.16
N LYS A 29 22.47 -2.55 1.27
CA LYS A 29 21.09 -3.07 1.32
C LYS A 29 20.14 -2.39 0.32
N SER A 30 20.47 -1.18 -0.15
CA SER A 30 19.66 -0.43 -1.12
C SER A 30 19.83 -0.87 -2.59
N ARG A 31 20.94 -1.56 -2.94
CA ARG A 31 21.23 -1.95 -4.34
C ARG A 31 20.70 -3.34 -4.72
N GLN A 32 20.26 -4.12 -3.75
CA GLN A 32 19.38 -5.26 -4.04
C GLN A 32 17.96 -4.72 -4.02
N ALA A 33 17.50 -4.18 -5.16
CA ALA A 33 16.08 -3.96 -5.39
C ALA A 33 15.39 -5.33 -5.39
N LYS A 34 15.13 -5.87 -4.20
CA LYS A 34 14.07 -6.86 -4.02
C LYS A 34 12.82 -6.11 -4.43
N ILE A 35 12.40 -6.32 -5.68
CA ILE A 35 11.06 -5.95 -6.14
C ILE A 35 10.12 -6.69 -5.19
N ARG A 36 9.69 -6.02 -4.13
CA ARG A 36 8.60 -6.51 -3.29
C ARG A 36 7.37 -6.42 -4.16
N ARG A 37 7.02 -7.54 -4.77
CA ARG A 37 5.61 -7.76 -5.01
C ARG A 37 5.06 -8.01 -3.62
N ASP A 38 4.49 -6.97 -3.02
CA ASP A 38 3.47 -7.20 -2.01
C ASP A 38 2.46 -8.10 -2.72
N VAL A 39 2.54 -9.41 -2.46
CA VAL A 39 1.59 -10.36 -3.03
C VAL A 39 0.31 -10.09 -2.27
N LEU A 40 -0.48 -9.17 -2.82
CA LEU A 40 -1.82 -8.91 -2.35
C LEU A 40 -2.63 -10.16 -2.69
N ASP A 41 -2.99 -10.90 -1.64
CA ASP A 41 -3.78 -12.12 -1.76
C ASP A 41 -5.18 -11.89 -1.19
N VAL A 42 -6.13 -12.71 -1.59
CA VAL A 42 -7.49 -12.69 -1.05
C VAL A 42 -7.71 -13.98 -0.28
N CYS A 43 -7.97 -13.87 1.01
CA CYS A 43 -8.12 -15.01 1.91
C CYS A 43 -9.47 -14.95 2.63
N VAL A 44 -10.00 -16.13 2.98
CA VAL A 44 -11.23 -16.24 3.76
C VAL A 44 -11.29 -17.56 4.54
N GLY A 45 -11.90 -17.54 5.72
CA GLY A 45 -12.35 -18.74 6.42
C GLY A 45 -13.62 -19.28 5.78
N LEU A 46 -13.55 -20.44 5.14
CA LEU A 46 -14.70 -21.11 4.53
C LEU A 46 -15.27 -22.15 5.49
N ASP A 47 -16.58 -22.07 5.73
CA ASP A 47 -17.42 -23.08 6.39
C ASP A 47 -18.65 -23.31 5.47
N VAL A 48 -18.44 -24.03 4.37
CA VAL A 48 -19.43 -24.17 3.28
C VAL A 48 -19.42 -25.55 2.64
N ASP A 49 -20.55 -25.97 2.08
CA ASP A 49 -20.63 -27.17 1.24
C ASP A 49 -20.17 -26.89 -0.19
N LEU A 50 -19.24 -27.70 -0.71
CA LEU A 50 -18.82 -27.65 -2.11
C LEU A 50 -19.88 -28.27 -3.01
N THR A 51 -20.85 -27.46 -3.43
CA THR A 51 -21.95 -27.89 -4.32
C THR A 51 -21.57 -27.80 -5.79
N LEU A 52 -21.82 -28.87 -6.55
CA LEU A 52 -21.59 -28.98 -7.98
C LEU A 52 -22.91 -28.76 -8.73
N THR A 53 -23.20 -27.52 -9.11
CA THR A 53 -24.47 -27.15 -9.78
C THR A 53 -24.65 -27.77 -11.16
N ASP A 54 -23.55 -28.14 -11.82
CA ASP A 54 -23.55 -28.79 -13.15
C ASP A 54 -24.04 -30.25 -13.09
N ILE A 55 -24.08 -30.87 -11.89
CA ILE A 55 -24.46 -32.27 -11.71
C ILE A 55 -25.66 -32.34 -10.77
N LEU A 56 -26.79 -32.78 -11.31
CA LEU A 56 -28.02 -32.95 -10.53
C LEU A 56 -28.22 -34.42 -10.18
N GLN A 57 -28.30 -34.73 -8.88
CA GLN A 57 -28.76 -36.01 -8.37
C GLN A 57 -30.15 -35.85 -7.78
N ASN A 58 -31.14 -36.55 -8.35
CA ASN A 58 -32.56 -36.42 -7.94
C ASN A 58 -33.08 -34.97 -8.01
N GLY A 59 -32.62 -34.20 -9.01
CA GLY A 59 -33.02 -32.81 -9.20
C GLY A 59 -32.38 -31.79 -8.24
N LYS A 60 -31.39 -32.20 -7.42
CA LYS A 60 -30.63 -31.29 -6.53
C LYS A 60 -29.14 -31.28 -6.91
N PRO A 61 -28.43 -30.14 -6.74
CA PRO A 61 -26.98 -30.09 -6.91
C PRO A 61 -26.27 -31.13 -6.05
N LEU A 62 -25.29 -31.82 -6.62
CA LEU A 62 -24.45 -32.77 -5.90
C LEU A 62 -23.53 -32.04 -4.92
N VAL A 63 -23.51 -32.44 -3.66
CA VAL A 63 -22.54 -31.96 -2.66
C VAL A 63 -21.31 -32.87 -2.72
N ALA A 64 -20.16 -32.32 -3.10
CA ALA A 64 -18.90 -33.07 -3.15
C ALA A 64 -18.30 -33.29 -1.76
N GLY A 65 -18.56 -32.37 -0.83
CA GLY A 65 -18.13 -32.44 0.56
C GLY A 65 -18.25 -31.09 1.25
N HIS A 66 -18.07 -31.10 2.57
CA HIS A 66 -18.05 -29.89 3.39
C HIS A 66 -16.61 -29.34 3.48
N LEU A 67 -16.46 -28.03 3.35
CA LEU A 67 -15.20 -27.30 3.45
C LEU A 67 -15.21 -26.46 4.73
N ASP A 68 -14.40 -26.87 5.70
CA ASP A 68 -14.10 -26.11 6.93
C ASP A 68 -12.59 -25.83 6.94
N VAL A 69 -12.20 -24.74 6.26
CA VAL A 69 -10.79 -24.41 6.00
C VAL A 69 -10.62 -22.92 5.72
N CYS A 70 -9.49 -22.36 6.12
CA CYS A 70 -9.09 -21.04 5.65
C CYS A 70 -8.30 -21.16 4.35
N LEU A 71 -8.74 -20.46 3.30
CA LEU A 71 -8.19 -20.58 1.97
C LEU A 71 -7.89 -19.20 1.36
N CYS A 72 -6.71 -19.08 0.76
CA CYS A 72 -6.31 -17.93 -0.03
C CYS A 72 -6.26 -18.29 -1.52
N VAL A 73 -6.50 -17.32 -2.40
CA VAL A 73 -6.51 -17.53 -3.86
C VAL A 73 -5.20 -18.15 -4.34
N SER A 74 -4.05 -17.70 -3.82
CA SER A 74 -2.76 -18.25 -4.24
C SER A 74 -2.56 -19.73 -3.89
N LEU A 75 -3.30 -20.26 -2.90
CA LEU A 75 -3.16 -21.64 -2.39
C LEU A 75 -4.16 -22.61 -3.03
N ILE A 76 -5.16 -22.13 -3.77
CA ILE A 76 -6.19 -22.95 -4.41
C ILE A 76 -5.59 -24.10 -5.26
N PRO A 77 -4.57 -23.89 -6.12
CA PRO A 77 -4.05 -24.96 -6.96
C PRO A 77 -3.45 -26.14 -6.18
N GLU A 78 -2.86 -25.88 -5.02
CA GLU A 78 -2.32 -26.92 -4.14
C GLU A 78 -3.42 -27.56 -3.29
N PHE A 79 -4.35 -26.75 -2.79
CA PHE A 79 -5.51 -27.22 -2.03
C PHE A 79 -6.38 -28.20 -2.81
N VAL A 80 -6.65 -27.92 -4.10
CA VAL A 80 -7.42 -28.82 -4.98
C VAL A 80 -6.76 -30.19 -5.11
N LYS A 81 -5.43 -30.26 -5.03
CA LYS A 81 -4.66 -31.51 -5.11
C LYS A 81 -4.62 -32.27 -3.79
N SER A 82 -4.74 -31.60 -2.64
CA SER A 82 -4.59 -32.24 -1.33
C SER A 82 -5.93 -32.59 -0.67
N ASN A 83 -6.98 -31.80 -0.91
CA ASN A 83 -8.28 -31.97 -0.25
C ASN A 83 -9.16 -33.03 -0.96
N SER A 84 -9.71 -33.98 -0.19
CA SER A 84 -10.49 -35.10 -0.74
C SER A 84 -11.79 -34.67 -1.42
N ALA A 85 -12.54 -33.71 -0.86
CA ALA A 85 -13.76 -33.20 -1.49
C ALA A 85 -13.45 -32.53 -2.85
N CYS A 86 -12.35 -31.77 -2.90
CA CYS A 86 -11.88 -31.14 -4.14
C CYS A 86 -11.38 -32.16 -5.17
N GLN A 87 -10.71 -33.23 -4.73
CA GLN A 87 -10.31 -34.33 -5.61
C GLN A 87 -11.52 -35.06 -6.21
N THR A 88 -12.53 -35.37 -5.39
CA THR A 88 -13.79 -35.97 -5.86
C THR A 88 -14.49 -35.05 -6.86
N ALA A 89 -14.63 -33.76 -6.54
CA ALA A 89 -15.18 -32.78 -7.46
C ALA A 89 -14.37 -32.67 -8.77
N SER A 90 -13.04 -32.73 -8.67
CA SER A 90 -12.14 -32.64 -9.83
C SER A 90 -12.24 -33.86 -10.73
N GLY A 91 -12.50 -35.05 -10.17
CA GLY A 91 -12.77 -36.26 -10.94
C GLY A 91 -14.07 -36.18 -11.75
N LEU A 92 -15.03 -35.35 -11.32
CA LEU A 92 -16.33 -35.19 -11.98
C LEU A 92 -16.37 -34.01 -12.97
N LEU A 93 -15.78 -32.86 -12.61
CA LEU A 93 -15.85 -31.63 -13.40
C LEU A 93 -14.53 -31.21 -14.07
N GLY A 94 -13.41 -31.80 -13.65
CA GLY A 94 -12.07 -31.37 -14.00
C GLY A 94 -11.52 -30.28 -13.08
N VAL A 95 -10.19 -30.25 -12.92
CA VAL A 95 -9.46 -29.35 -12.00
C VAL A 95 -9.78 -27.87 -12.27
N ALA A 96 -9.77 -27.44 -13.54
CA ALA A 96 -9.97 -26.03 -13.89
C ALA A 96 -11.33 -25.49 -13.44
N LYS A 97 -12.41 -26.28 -13.55
CA LYS A 97 -13.74 -25.89 -13.08
C LYS A 97 -13.80 -25.80 -11.56
N VAL A 98 -13.21 -26.77 -10.85
CA VAL A 98 -13.17 -26.75 -9.38
C VAL A 98 -12.37 -25.56 -8.87
N THR A 99 -11.23 -25.25 -9.48
CA THR A 99 -10.45 -24.05 -9.19
C THR A 99 -11.29 -22.78 -9.36
N ALA A 100 -12.01 -22.61 -10.47
CA ALA A 100 -12.86 -21.45 -10.70
C ALA A 100 -14.03 -21.34 -9.69
N ILE A 101 -14.61 -22.46 -9.28
CA ILE A 101 -15.64 -22.49 -8.23
C ILE A 101 -15.04 -22.02 -6.90
N LEU A 102 -13.88 -22.53 -6.50
CA LEU A 102 -13.20 -22.12 -5.26
C LEU A 102 -12.76 -20.66 -5.30
N GLU A 103 -12.21 -20.17 -6.41
CA GLU A 103 -11.90 -18.75 -6.60
C GLU A 103 -13.16 -17.88 -6.47
N GLY A 104 -14.28 -18.33 -7.03
CA GLY A 104 -15.57 -17.68 -6.88
C GLY A 104 -16.06 -17.66 -5.43
N LEU A 105 -15.90 -18.77 -4.69
CA LEU A 105 -16.25 -18.84 -3.27
C LEU A 105 -15.39 -17.88 -2.44
N VAL A 106 -14.07 -17.84 -2.67
CA VAL A 106 -13.15 -16.96 -1.93
C VAL A 106 -13.44 -15.48 -2.22
N ASN A 107 -13.52 -15.10 -3.50
CA ASN A 107 -13.64 -13.69 -3.88
C ASN A 107 -15.03 -13.08 -3.58
N ASN A 108 -16.09 -13.91 -3.56
CA ASN A 108 -17.45 -13.43 -3.33
C ASN A 108 -17.95 -13.65 -1.88
N HIS A 109 -17.12 -14.21 -1.00
CA HIS A 109 -17.51 -14.40 0.40
C HIS A 109 -17.64 -13.04 1.11
N PRO A 110 -18.67 -12.80 1.93
CA PRO A 110 -18.84 -11.52 2.64
C PRO A 110 -17.69 -11.19 3.60
N ASP A 111 -17.04 -12.22 4.15
CA ASP A 111 -15.93 -12.09 5.10
C ASP A 111 -14.54 -12.20 4.45
N CYS A 112 -14.43 -12.07 3.13
CA CYS A 112 -13.13 -12.11 2.46
C CYS A 112 -12.26 -10.91 2.85
N GLN A 113 -10.95 -11.13 2.93
CA GLN A 113 -9.98 -10.10 3.29
C GLN A 113 -8.86 -10.02 2.25
N HIS A 114 -8.50 -8.79 1.89
CA HIS A 114 -7.32 -8.51 1.09
C HIS A 114 -6.10 -8.44 2.00
N CYS A 115 -5.27 -9.47 1.93
CA CYS A 115 -4.14 -9.65 2.82
C CYS A 115 -2.88 -9.03 2.26
N SER A 116 -2.21 -8.24 3.09
CA SER A 116 -0.87 -7.75 2.86
C SER A 116 0.03 -8.26 3.99
N PHE A 117 1.04 -9.04 3.64
CA PHE A 117 1.92 -9.66 4.62
C PHE A 117 3.15 -8.80 4.89
N PRO A 118 3.61 -8.66 6.15
CA PRO A 118 4.80 -7.90 6.47
C PRO A 118 6.07 -8.60 5.95
N GLU A 119 7.18 -7.88 5.91
CA GLU A 119 8.47 -8.49 5.59
C GLU A 119 8.81 -9.61 6.58
N HIS A 120 9.38 -10.70 6.06
CA HIS A 120 9.66 -11.91 6.83
C HIS A 120 8.41 -12.62 7.40
N GLY A 121 7.20 -12.15 7.08
CA GLY A 121 5.96 -12.86 7.32
C GLY A 121 5.67 -13.85 6.19
N HIS A 122 5.25 -15.06 6.54
CA HIS A 122 4.61 -15.99 5.61
C HIS A 122 3.14 -16.16 5.99
N SER A 123 2.27 -16.28 4.99
CA SER A 123 0.82 -16.39 5.18
C SER A 123 0.46 -17.65 5.96
N VAL A 124 -0.35 -17.49 7.01
CA VAL A 124 -0.98 -18.55 7.78
C VAL A 124 -2.45 -18.22 7.90
N CYS A 125 -3.26 -18.88 7.09
CA CYS A 125 -4.70 -18.65 7.05
C CYS A 125 -5.36 -19.38 8.21
N ALA A 126 -6.10 -18.67 9.07
CA ALA A 126 -6.97 -19.25 10.09
C ALA A 126 -8.42 -18.73 9.94
N PRO A 127 -9.46 -19.50 10.29
CA PRO A 127 -10.86 -19.07 10.11
C PRO A 127 -11.22 -17.74 10.78
N ASP A 128 -10.65 -17.47 11.96
CA ASP A 128 -10.80 -16.23 12.73
C ASP A 128 -9.78 -15.14 12.34
N TRP A 129 -8.74 -15.51 11.59
CA TRP A 129 -7.69 -14.60 11.14
C TRP A 129 -7.24 -14.95 9.70
N PRO A 130 -8.04 -14.59 8.67
CA PRO A 130 -7.76 -14.97 7.28
C PRO A 130 -6.43 -14.42 6.76
N CYS A 131 -6.06 -13.21 7.16
CA CYS A 131 -4.78 -12.59 6.86
C CYS A 131 -3.69 -12.88 7.91
N GLY A 132 -3.78 -14.03 8.56
CA GLY A 132 -2.78 -14.46 9.51
C GLY A 132 -1.41 -14.65 8.88
N PHE A 133 -0.38 -14.45 9.70
CA PHE A 133 0.99 -14.68 9.28
C PHE A 133 1.83 -15.15 10.45
N GLU A 134 2.89 -15.86 10.10
CA GLU A 134 3.94 -16.25 11.00
C GLU A 134 5.26 -15.61 10.56
N CYS A 135 6.10 -15.28 11.54
CA CYS A 135 7.39 -14.71 11.27
C CYS A 135 8.44 -15.81 11.01
N SER A 136 9.24 -15.60 9.97
CA SER A 136 10.32 -16.48 9.57
C SER A 136 11.69 -15.87 9.91
N ASN A 137 12.77 -16.61 9.68
CA ASN A 137 14.15 -16.10 9.76
C ASN A 137 14.52 -15.51 11.14
N GLY A 138 13.94 -16.04 12.22
CA GLY A 138 14.22 -15.60 13.61
C GLY A 138 13.51 -14.31 14.02
N TYR A 139 12.68 -13.74 13.15
CA TYR A 139 11.83 -12.60 13.51
C TYR A 139 10.71 -13.04 14.45
N GLN A 140 10.24 -12.11 15.27
CA GLN A 140 9.13 -12.34 16.19
C GLN A 140 7.92 -11.49 15.82
N PRO A 141 6.69 -12.00 16.03
CA PRO A 141 5.48 -11.23 15.81
C PRO A 141 5.44 -10.02 16.74
N TYR A 142 5.02 -8.88 16.20
CA TYR A 142 4.79 -7.65 16.91
C TYR A 142 3.35 -7.18 16.68
N THR A 143 2.66 -6.92 17.78
CA THR A 143 1.28 -6.44 17.83
C THR A 143 1.28 -4.98 18.29
N ASN A 144 0.63 -4.07 17.57
CA ASN A 144 0.51 -2.70 18.08
C ASN A 144 -0.43 -2.68 19.31
N PRO A 145 -0.25 -1.73 20.24
CA PRO A 145 -1.19 -1.56 21.33
C PRO A 145 -2.62 -1.34 20.82
N GLY A 146 -3.53 -2.25 21.19
CA GLY A 146 -4.95 -2.22 20.77
C GLY A 146 -5.32 -3.20 19.66
N ASP A 147 -4.35 -3.75 18.93
CA ASP A 147 -4.60 -4.77 17.92
C ASP A 147 -4.80 -6.15 18.58
N GLN A 148 -5.72 -6.96 18.04
CA GLN A 148 -5.95 -8.34 18.51
C GLN A 148 -4.95 -9.34 17.91
N HIS A 149 -4.33 -9.00 16.78
CA HIS A 149 -3.42 -9.87 16.04
C HIS A 149 -2.10 -9.15 15.71
N PRO A 150 -1.00 -9.89 15.52
CA PRO A 150 0.26 -9.34 15.06
C PRO A 150 0.09 -8.51 13.77
N SER A 151 0.79 -7.38 13.70
CA SER A 151 0.77 -6.47 12.54
C SER A 151 2.11 -6.39 11.80
N SER A 152 3.19 -6.86 12.40
CA SER A 152 4.51 -6.90 11.77
C SER A 152 5.41 -7.99 12.35
N CYS A 153 6.48 -8.33 11.62
CA CYS A 153 7.59 -9.14 12.13
C CYS A 153 8.76 -8.24 12.49
N LYS A 154 9.24 -8.30 13.74
CA LYS A 154 10.35 -7.47 14.22
C LYS A 154 11.48 -8.32 14.75
N CYS A 155 12.70 -7.80 14.66
CA CYS A 155 13.87 -8.36 15.32
C CYS A 155 14.03 -7.70 16.69
N PRO A 156 13.62 -8.37 17.80
CA PRO A 156 13.63 -7.75 19.12
C PRO A 156 15.05 -7.60 19.67
N ALA A 157 15.29 -6.55 20.45
CA ALA A 157 16.54 -6.43 21.20
C ALA A 157 16.67 -7.60 22.20
N PRO A 158 17.88 -8.14 22.42
CA PRO A 158 19.19 -7.70 21.91
C PRO A 158 19.60 -8.31 20.56
N MET A 159 18.70 -9.00 19.85
CA MET A 159 19.01 -9.59 18.55
C MET A 159 19.22 -8.50 17.49
N THR A 160 20.02 -8.81 16.47
CA THR A 160 20.33 -7.90 15.37
C THR A 160 19.97 -8.56 14.05
N GLU A 161 19.50 -7.79 13.08
CA GLU A 161 19.26 -8.29 11.73
C GLU A 161 20.57 -8.35 10.93
N CYS A 162 20.91 -9.53 10.40
CA CYS A 162 22.04 -9.76 9.52
C CYS A 162 21.62 -10.55 8.27
N ASN A 163 21.85 -9.99 7.08
CA ASN A 163 21.53 -10.64 5.80
C ASN A 163 20.08 -11.19 5.72
N GLY A 164 19.10 -10.47 6.30
CA GLY A 164 17.70 -10.87 6.31
C GLY A 164 17.33 -11.96 7.34
N GLN A 165 18.23 -12.26 8.27
CA GLN A 165 17.99 -13.13 9.42
C GLN A 165 18.12 -12.32 10.72
N CYS A 166 17.19 -12.52 11.64
CA CYS A 166 17.26 -11.98 12.99
C CYS A 166 17.91 -13.01 13.93
N GLY A 167 18.97 -12.60 14.64
CA GLY A 167 19.68 -13.50 15.54
C GLY A 167 20.67 -12.81 16.45
N ASN A 168 21.35 -13.58 17.29
CA ASN A 168 22.43 -13.08 18.13
C ASN A 168 23.76 -13.14 17.37
N TYR A 169 24.29 -11.97 17.02
CA TYR A 169 25.55 -11.81 16.29
C TYR A 169 26.57 -11.05 17.17
N PRO A 170 27.19 -11.69 18.17
CA PRO A 170 28.06 -11.02 19.15
C PRO A 170 29.30 -10.37 18.52
N ASN A 171 29.75 -10.88 17.37
CA ASN A 171 30.87 -10.33 16.60
C ASN A 171 30.43 -9.36 15.50
N GLY A 172 29.17 -8.91 15.52
CA GLY A 172 28.56 -8.12 14.47
C GLY A 172 28.11 -8.93 13.25
N CYS A 173 27.39 -8.28 12.35
CA CYS A 173 27.02 -8.85 11.06
C CYS A 173 28.18 -8.70 10.07
N GLY A 174 28.72 -9.81 9.58
CA GLY A 174 29.66 -9.77 8.46
C GLY A 174 28.93 -9.26 7.23
N SER A 175 29.06 -7.97 6.90
CA SER A 175 28.48 -7.42 5.68
C SER A 175 29.11 -8.15 4.49
N ALA A 176 28.29 -8.56 3.51
CA ALA A 176 28.73 -9.27 2.29
C ALA A 176 29.57 -8.37 1.35
N VAL A 177 29.95 -7.19 1.83
CA VAL A 177 30.67 -6.17 1.11
C VAL A 177 32.04 -6.12 1.73
N PRO A 178 33.11 -6.45 0.97
CA PRO A 178 34.44 -6.13 1.41
C PRO A 178 34.46 -4.63 1.71
N ALA A 179 34.57 -4.27 2.99
CA ALA A 179 34.89 -2.91 3.34
C ALA A 179 36.11 -2.53 2.47
N PRO A 180 36.04 -1.47 1.66
CA PRO A 180 37.15 -1.11 0.78
C PRO A 180 38.39 -1.08 1.68
N PRO A 181 39.47 -1.77 1.29
CA PRO A 181 40.61 -1.94 2.18
C PRO A 181 41.00 -0.56 2.66
N GLN A 182 40.83 -0.30 3.97
CA GLN A 182 41.33 0.92 4.58
C GLN A 182 42.81 0.94 4.27
N ARG A 183 43.18 1.70 3.24
CA ARG A 183 44.57 1.94 2.88
C ARG A 183 45.17 2.49 4.15
N ARG A 184 45.96 1.67 4.83
CA ARG A 184 46.84 2.09 5.91
C ARG A 184 47.87 3.01 5.25
N SER A 185 47.50 4.25 4.97
CA SER A 185 48.41 5.35 4.68
C SER A 185 49.07 5.79 5.99
N ARG A 186 49.77 4.85 6.63
CA ARG A 186 50.87 5.20 7.51
C ARG A 186 51.98 5.69 6.58
N HIS A 187 52.45 6.93 6.76
CA HIS A 187 53.59 7.57 6.08
C HIS A 187 53.31 8.51 4.89
N ALA A 188 52.34 9.41 4.97
CA ALA A 188 52.42 10.71 4.28
C ALA A 188 52.18 11.83 5.31
N GLY A 189 53.25 12.56 5.63
CA GLY A 189 53.32 13.50 6.73
C GLY A 189 52.50 14.77 6.55
N ILE A 190 52.01 15.29 7.68
CA ILE A 190 52.19 16.68 8.14
C ILE A 190 52.03 17.74 7.03
N ALA A 191 50.79 17.96 6.56
CA ALA A 191 50.30 19.24 6.01
C ALA A 191 48.83 19.21 5.51
N ALA A 192 48.07 18.13 5.69
CA ALA A 192 46.64 18.12 5.35
C ALA A 192 45.81 18.75 6.49
N SER A 193 45.91 20.08 6.60
CA SER A 193 45.00 20.90 7.38
C SER A 193 43.55 20.62 6.94
N LYS A 194 42.82 19.84 7.74
CA LYS A 194 41.52 20.22 8.30
C LYS A 194 40.55 20.92 7.31
N ARG A 195 40.43 20.41 6.08
CA ARG A 195 39.19 20.59 5.32
C ARG A 195 38.26 19.52 5.85
N GLN A 196 37.57 19.90 6.91
CA GLN A 196 36.34 19.25 7.28
C GLN A 196 35.48 19.35 6.03
N ASP A 197 35.36 18.23 5.29
CA ASP A 197 34.56 18.04 4.09
C ASP A 197 33.11 18.41 4.43
N THR A 198 32.86 19.71 4.51
CA THR A 198 31.55 20.29 4.35
C THR A 198 31.28 20.05 2.88
N GLY A 199 30.46 19.04 2.60
CA GLY A 199 29.99 18.77 1.25
C GLY A 199 29.48 20.06 0.59
N PRO A 200 29.32 20.08 -0.73
CA PRO A 200 28.83 21.26 -1.42
C PRO A 200 27.57 21.78 -0.75
N THR A 201 27.52 23.10 -0.53
CA THR A 201 26.38 23.79 0.06
C THR A 201 25.77 24.69 -1.00
N CYS A 202 24.45 24.61 -1.17
CA CYS A 202 23.72 25.55 -2.00
C CYS A 202 23.32 26.81 -1.22
N GLY A 203 22.99 27.87 -1.94
CA GLY A 203 22.41 29.07 -1.34
C GLY A 203 21.07 28.79 -0.66
N ALA A 204 20.60 29.72 0.17
CA ALA A 204 19.30 29.59 0.81
C ALA A 204 18.18 29.39 -0.23
N GLY A 205 17.32 28.39 0.00
CA GLY A 205 16.23 28.04 -0.92
C GLY A 205 16.58 27.00 -1.99
N TYR A 206 17.85 26.60 -2.10
CA TYR A 206 18.30 25.60 -3.06
C TYR A 206 18.75 24.32 -2.36
N THR A 207 18.52 23.19 -3.01
CA THR A 207 18.93 21.85 -2.56
C THR A 207 20.03 21.32 -3.46
N VAL A 208 21.04 20.68 -2.88
CA VAL A 208 22.09 19.98 -3.63
C VAL A 208 21.46 18.73 -4.23
N CYS A 209 21.39 18.66 -5.56
CA CYS A 209 20.88 17.51 -6.30
C CYS A 209 22.00 16.91 -7.15
N GLY A 210 21.95 15.60 -7.39
CA GLY A 210 22.90 14.94 -8.28
C GLY A 210 22.56 15.18 -9.75
N VAL A 211 23.53 14.98 -10.63
CA VAL A 211 23.34 15.02 -12.10
C VAL A 211 23.35 13.59 -12.65
N VAL A 212 22.47 13.26 -13.61
CA VAL A 212 22.29 11.89 -14.14
C VAL A 212 23.58 11.32 -14.77
N GLU A 213 24.41 12.14 -15.39
CA GLU A 213 25.56 11.70 -16.19
C GLU A 213 26.93 11.82 -15.48
N GLY A 214 26.98 12.30 -14.23
CA GLY A 214 28.23 12.62 -13.54
C GLY A 214 28.40 11.91 -12.21
N SER A 215 29.37 11.00 -12.10
CA SER A 215 29.76 10.46 -10.79
C SER A 215 30.38 11.59 -9.94
N ASN A 216 29.65 12.05 -8.92
CA ASN A 216 29.97 13.18 -8.04
C ASN A 216 29.73 14.58 -8.62
N GLU A 217 28.97 14.70 -9.72
CA GLU A 217 28.49 16.01 -10.14
C GLU A 217 27.21 16.36 -9.39
N TYR A 218 27.07 17.65 -9.09
CA TYR A 218 25.90 18.18 -8.39
C TYR A 218 25.50 19.52 -8.99
N GLU A 219 24.23 19.83 -8.83
CA GLU A 219 23.66 21.12 -9.13
C GLU A 219 22.80 21.59 -7.96
N CYS A 220 22.60 22.91 -7.88
CA CYS A 220 21.75 23.52 -6.86
C CYS A 220 20.39 23.80 -7.46
N VAL A 221 19.38 23.04 -7.05
CA VAL A 221 18.03 23.08 -7.62
C VAL A 221 17.05 23.66 -6.61
N ASP A 222 16.17 24.55 -7.06
CA ASP A 222 15.05 25.06 -6.25
C ASP A 222 13.91 24.06 -6.30
N THR A 223 13.91 23.08 -5.40
CA THR A 223 12.92 22.00 -5.36
C THR A 223 11.50 22.45 -4.98
N VAL A 224 11.30 23.75 -4.76
CA VAL A 224 9.99 24.37 -4.47
C VAL A 224 9.32 24.88 -5.74
N ASN A 225 10.11 25.34 -6.73
CA ASN A 225 9.61 26.00 -7.95
C ASN A 225 10.12 25.37 -9.25
N ASP A 226 11.13 24.50 -9.19
CA ASP A 226 11.67 23.81 -10.35
C ASP A 226 10.73 22.70 -10.82
N VAL A 227 10.40 22.73 -12.12
CA VAL A 227 9.42 21.80 -12.71
C VAL A 227 9.95 20.39 -12.87
N GLU A 228 11.27 20.23 -13.02
CA GLU A 228 11.92 18.94 -13.24
C GLU A 228 12.23 18.25 -11.91
N SER A 229 12.55 19.00 -10.85
CA SER A 229 12.84 18.50 -9.51
C SER A 229 11.82 18.97 -8.47
N CYS A 230 10.53 18.87 -8.79
CA CYS A 230 9.49 19.35 -7.90
C CYS A 230 9.33 18.44 -6.69
N GLY A 231 9.38 19.02 -5.48
CA GLY A 231 9.23 18.27 -4.23
C GLY A 231 10.52 17.65 -3.69
N GLY A 232 11.61 17.71 -4.44
CA GLY A 232 12.93 17.25 -4.04
C GLY A 232 13.80 16.94 -5.24
N CYS A 233 15.00 16.41 -5.02
CA CYS A 233 15.89 16.06 -6.13
C CYS A 233 15.37 14.82 -6.90
N MET A 234 15.36 14.87 -8.24
CA MET A 234 15.16 13.68 -9.07
C MET A 234 16.29 12.67 -8.89
N VAL A 235 17.53 13.17 -8.84
CA VAL A 235 18.73 12.37 -8.55
C VAL A 235 19.27 12.82 -7.19
N PRO A 236 19.40 11.92 -6.22
CA PRO A 236 19.84 12.30 -4.89
C PRO A 236 21.28 12.83 -4.92
N SER A 237 21.60 13.78 -4.05
CA SER A 237 22.96 14.30 -3.89
C SER A 237 23.96 13.15 -3.70
N PRO A 238 25.09 13.13 -4.44
CA PRO A 238 26.16 12.17 -4.19
C PRO A 238 26.94 12.49 -2.89
N PHE A 239 26.66 13.63 -2.26
CA PHE A 239 27.29 14.12 -1.04
C PHE A 239 26.31 14.13 0.13
N GLY A 240 26.75 13.66 1.31
CA GLY A 240 26.02 13.80 2.57
C GLY A 240 25.13 12.61 2.95
N THR A 241 24.21 12.85 3.90
CA THR A 241 23.19 11.88 4.32
C THR A 241 22.23 11.61 3.18
N TYR A 242 22.03 10.34 2.83
CA TYR A 242 21.17 9.92 1.73
C TYR A 242 19.73 10.41 1.94
N PHE A 243 19.26 11.28 1.05
CA PHE A 243 17.85 11.59 0.87
C PHE A 243 17.33 10.75 -0.29
N PRO A 244 16.18 10.06 -0.17
CA PRO A 244 15.58 9.36 -1.30
C PRO A 244 15.26 10.34 -2.43
N ALA A 245 15.28 9.85 -3.67
CA ALA A 245 14.78 10.59 -4.83
C ALA A 245 13.26 10.78 -4.69
N VAL A 246 12.87 11.91 -4.10
CA VAL A 246 11.45 12.29 -3.91
C VAL A 246 10.98 13.32 -4.92
N GLY A 247 11.93 13.90 -5.67
CA GLY A 247 11.64 14.81 -6.78
C GLY A 247 10.90 14.13 -7.91
N ARG A 248 10.07 14.91 -8.59
CA ARG A 248 9.41 14.50 -9.82
C ARG A 248 9.45 15.61 -10.86
N ASP A 249 9.56 15.18 -12.11
CA ASP A 249 9.37 16.04 -13.25
C ASP A 249 7.87 16.14 -13.55
N CYS A 250 7.30 17.34 -13.35
CA CYS A 250 5.89 17.60 -13.58
C CYS A 250 5.52 17.58 -15.07
N THR A 251 6.48 17.76 -15.98
CA THR A 251 6.25 17.70 -17.43
C THR A 251 6.20 16.26 -17.95
N ALA A 252 6.84 15.33 -17.24
CA ALA A 252 6.82 13.90 -17.56
C ALA A 252 5.54 13.17 -17.07
N LEU A 253 4.59 13.89 -16.45
CA LEU A 253 3.32 13.31 -16.00
C LEU A 253 2.43 12.91 -17.19
N PRO A 254 1.69 11.79 -17.10
CA PRO A 254 0.86 11.32 -18.21
C PRO A 254 -0.15 12.35 -18.70
N HIS A 255 -0.17 12.57 -20.02
CA HIS A 255 -1.09 13.48 -20.72
C HIS A 255 -1.00 14.95 -20.31
N VAL A 256 0.06 15.35 -19.60
CA VAL A 256 0.35 16.75 -19.29
C VAL A 256 0.97 17.41 -20.52
N GLU A 257 0.48 18.60 -20.84
CA GLU A 257 1.08 19.46 -21.86
C GLU A 257 1.88 20.59 -21.20
N SER A 258 1.35 21.17 -20.12
CA SER A 258 2.07 22.14 -19.31
C SER A 258 1.79 21.97 -17.81
N ALA A 259 2.82 22.10 -17.00
CA ALA A 259 2.74 22.08 -15.55
C ALA A 259 3.75 23.05 -14.94
N VAL A 260 3.50 23.46 -13.71
CA VAL A 260 4.40 24.27 -12.89
C VAL A 260 4.62 23.58 -11.55
N CYS A 261 5.79 23.76 -10.95
CA CYS A 261 6.00 23.38 -9.55
C CYS A 261 5.62 24.55 -8.65
N LYS A 262 4.75 24.30 -7.67
CA LYS A 262 4.35 25.30 -6.69
C LYS A 262 4.31 24.70 -5.31
N SER A 263 5.06 25.29 -4.37
CA SER A 263 5.10 24.83 -2.99
C SER A 263 5.48 23.35 -2.89
N SER A 264 6.47 22.92 -3.69
CA SER A 264 6.97 21.54 -3.71
C SER A 264 5.93 20.50 -4.20
N ALA A 265 4.92 20.93 -4.96
CA ALA A 265 3.94 20.04 -5.60
C ALA A 265 3.70 20.43 -7.07
N CYS A 266 3.44 19.43 -7.91
CA CYS A 266 3.09 19.66 -9.32
C CYS A 266 1.68 20.24 -9.45
N TYR A 267 1.56 21.29 -10.26
CA TYR A 267 0.29 21.92 -10.61
C TYR A 267 0.18 21.98 -12.14
N ILE A 268 -0.72 21.19 -12.69
CA ILE A 268 -0.97 21.05 -14.13
C ILE A 268 -1.79 22.24 -14.62
N THR A 269 -1.25 22.96 -15.60
CA THR A 269 -1.92 24.13 -16.22
C THR A 269 -2.66 23.77 -17.50
N SER A 270 -2.17 22.79 -18.27
CA SER A 270 -2.89 22.24 -19.41
C SER A 270 -2.59 20.75 -19.64
N CYS A 271 -3.58 20.04 -20.16
CA CYS A 271 -3.47 18.64 -20.56
C CYS A 271 -3.49 18.52 -22.09
N ALA A 272 -2.94 17.42 -22.61
CA ALA A 272 -2.98 17.08 -24.02
C ALA A 272 -4.44 17.00 -24.55
N PRO A 273 -4.66 17.17 -25.87
CA PRO A 273 -5.99 17.12 -26.47
C PRO A 273 -6.76 15.84 -26.10
N GLY A 274 -8.01 15.99 -25.66
CA GLY A 274 -8.85 14.89 -25.17
C GLY A 274 -8.72 14.61 -23.68
N TYR A 275 -7.95 15.40 -22.94
CA TYR A 275 -7.80 15.31 -21.48
C TYR A 275 -8.11 16.64 -20.80
N ALA A 276 -8.48 16.60 -19.52
CA ALA A 276 -8.64 17.76 -18.68
C ALA A 276 -8.01 17.55 -17.29
N PRO A 277 -7.50 18.60 -16.63
CA PRO A 277 -6.96 18.49 -15.30
C PRO A 277 -8.08 18.26 -14.30
N ASN A 278 -7.83 17.44 -13.28
CA ASN A 278 -8.78 17.21 -12.19
C ASN A 278 -8.98 18.46 -11.31
N GLN A 279 -9.87 18.38 -10.32
CA GLN A 279 -10.16 19.48 -9.40
C GLN A 279 -8.95 19.96 -8.58
N PHE A 280 -7.91 19.14 -8.45
CA PHE A 280 -6.69 19.46 -7.71
C PHE A 280 -5.53 19.90 -8.63
N ASN A 281 -5.72 19.83 -9.95
CA ASN A 281 -4.70 20.07 -10.97
C ASN A 281 -3.43 19.23 -10.78
N ASP A 282 -3.52 17.98 -10.30
CA ASP A 282 -2.37 17.10 -10.11
C ASP A 282 -2.36 15.89 -11.06
N VAL A 283 -3.49 15.62 -11.74
CA VAL A 283 -3.63 14.55 -12.75
C VAL A 283 -4.53 15.01 -13.92
N CYS A 284 -4.20 14.59 -15.13
CA CYS A 284 -5.06 14.71 -16.33
C CYS A 284 -5.93 13.46 -16.51
N TYR A 285 -7.25 13.63 -16.68
CA TYR A 285 -8.19 12.54 -16.96
C TYR A 285 -8.77 12.68 -18.37
N PRO A 286 -9.11 11.56 -19.06
CA PRO A 286 -9.71 11.63 -20.38
C PRO A 286 -11.07 12.34 -20.28
N LEU A 287 -11.29 13.31 -21.15
CA LEU A 287 -12.62 13.84 -21.38
C LEU A 287 -13.42 12.69 -21.98
N GLU A 288 -14.45 12.23 -21.26
CA GLU A 288 -15.42 11.31 -21.85
C GLU A 288 -15.82 11.93 -23.18
N SER A 289 -15.59 11.19 -24.28
CA SER A 289 -15.90 11.66 -25.62
C SER A 289 -17.40 11.88 -25.64
N ASN A 290 -17.83 13.10 -25.28
CA ASN A 290 -19.20 13.53 -25.37
C ASN A 290 -19.50 13.34 -26.86
N PRO A 291 -20.31 12.33 -27.25
CA PRO A 291 -20.54 12.07 -28.65
C PRO A 291 -21.12 13.38 -29.17
N GLY A 292 -20.31 14.09 -29.98
CA GLY A 292 -20.64 15.43 -30.42
C GLY A 292 -22.08 15.41 -30.95
N PRO A 293 -22.84 16.51 -30.78
CA PRO A 293 -24.28 16.54 -31.08
C PRO A 293 -24.48 15.89 -32.44
N GLN A 294 -25.02 14.67 -32.43
CA GLN A 294 -25.24 13.95 -33.66
C GLN A 294 -26.19 14.84 -34.44
N ASN A 295 -25.68 15.36 -35.55
CA ASN A 295 -26.46 16.12 -36.49
C ASN A 295 -27.46 15.11 -37.07
N VAL A 296 -28.64 15.01 -36.45
CA VAL A 296 -29.74 14.16 -36.89
C VAL A 296 -30.30 14.77 -38.17
N THR A 297 -29.52 14.72 -39.24
CA THR A 297 -30.05 14.91 -40.58
C THR A 297 -30.80 13.65 -40.93
N ASN A 298 -32.12 13.70 -40.69
CA ASN A 298 -33.20 12.99 -41.38
C ASN A 298 -32.71 12.01 -42.47
N SER A 299 -32.51 10.74 -42.12
CA SER A 299 -32.46 9.67 -43.11
C SER A 299 -33.63 8.72 -42.85
N LYS A 300 -34.78 9.15 -43.38
CA LYS A 300 -36.02 8.39 -43.50
C LYS A 300 -35.79 7.29 -44.53
N ARG A 301 -35.19 6.16 -44.14
CA ARG A 301 -35.19 4.94 -44.96
C ARG A 301 -36.09 3.88 -44.32
N MET A 302 -37.15 3.60 -45.07
CA MET A 302 -38.14 2.56 -44.83
C MET A 302 -37.47 1.20 -44.73
N PHE A 303 -37.69 0.50 -43.62
CA PHE A 303 -37.60 -0.96 -43.59
C PHE A 303 -38.98 -1.51 -43.25
N ASN A 304 -39.58 -2.16 -44.24
CA ASN A 304 -40.76 -3.01 -44.10
C ASN A 304 -40.41 -4.22 -43.24
N LEU A 305 -41.03 -4.34 -42.08
CA LEU A 305 -41.10 -5.57 -41.30
C LEU A 305 -42.36 -6.34 -41.73
N GLY A 306 -42.16 -7.53 -42.30
CA GLY A 306 -43.23 -8.49 -42.56
C GLY A 306 -43.73 -9.14 -41.25
N PRO A 307 -44.97 -9.66 -41.23
CA PRO A 307 -45.58 -10.21 -40.03
C PRO A 307 -45.11 -11.65 -39.82
N GLY A 308 -44.59 -11.95 -38.63
CA GLY A 308 -44.43 -13.33 -38.20
C GLY A 308 -43.29 -13.57 -37.24
N VAL A 309 -43.44 -13.13 -35.98
CA VAL A 309 -43.07 -13.91 -34.78
C VAL A 309 -43.88 -13.36 -33.61
N GLU A 310 -45.17 -13.69 -33.53
CA GLU A 310 -45.96 -13.60 -32.28
C GLU A 310 -45.79 -14.91 -31.52
N ALA A 311 -44.73 -15.02 -30.73
CA ALA A 311 -44.65 -15.89 -29.55
C ALA A 311 -43.29 -15.63 -28.90
N ILE A 312 -43.27 -15.60 -27.57
CA ILE A 312 -42.09 -15.37 -26.71
C ILE A 312 -41.82 -13.87 -26.45
N THR A 313 -42.73 -13.18 -25.76
CA THR A 313 -42.36 -12.06 -24.85
C THR A 313 -43.51 -11.76 -23.88
N GLU A 314 -43.92 -12.74 -23.08
CA GLU A 314 -44.88 -12.54 -21.97
C GLU A 314 -44.33 -12.97 -20.61
N LYS A 315 -43.00 -12.96 -20.44
CA LYS A 315 -42.35 -13.29 -19.15
C LYS A 315 -41.31 -12.28 -18.64
N ALA A 316 -41.19 -11.11 -19.28
CA ALA A 316 -40.20 -10.10 -18.88
C ALA A 316 -40.75 -8.87 -18.16
N THR A 317 -42.06 -8.74 -17.96
CA THR A 317 -42.67 -7.53 -17.37
C THR A 317 -43.09 -7.65 -15.90
N LYS A 318 -42.81 -8.77 -15.20
CA LYS A 318 -43.15 -8.93 -13.76
C LYS A 318 -41.99 -8.72 -12.78
N ARG A 319 -40.86 -8.16 -13.21
CA ARG A 319 -39.71 -7.85 -12.32
C ARG A 319 -39.32 -6.36 -12.26
N ALA A 320 -40.13 -5.46 -12.83
CA ALA A 320 -39.88 -4.03 -12.78
C ALA A 320 -40.56 -3.31 -11.59
N ASP A 321 -41.54 -3.92 -10.92
CA ASP A 321 -42.33 -3.25 -9.87
C ASP A 321 -41.85 -3.50 -8.42
N VAL A 322 -40.73 -4.17 -8.21
CA VAL A 322 -40.22 -4.46 -6.84
C VAL A 322 -39.11 -3.49 -6.40
N ILE A 323 -38.57 -2.65 -7.28
CA ILE A 323 -37.45 -1.74 -6.96
C ILE A 323 -37.91 -0.27 -6.73
N ALA A 324 -39.20 0.05 -6.93
CA ALA A 324 -39.74 1.38 -6.66
C ALA A 324 -40.24 1.60 -5.22
N GLY A 325 -40.24 0.57 -4.36
CA GLY A 325 -40.78 0.65 -3.00
C GLY A 325 -39.78 0.98 -1.88
N ALA A 326 -38.47 0.99 -2.15
CA ALA A 326 -37.44 1.04 -1.10
C ALA A 326 -36.81 2.43 -0.85
N GLN A 327 -37.25 3.49 -1.55
CA GLN A 327 -36.66 4.83 -1.41
C GLN A 327 -37.54 5.87 -0.68
N ALA A 328 -38.60 5.43 0.02
CA ALA A 328 -39.48 6.34 0.76
C ALA A 328 -39.28 6.37 2.29
N ASP A 329 -38.31 5.63 2.87
CA ASP A 329 -38.27 5.42 4.34
C ASP A 329 -36.95 5.82 5.03
N ILE A 330 -36.19 6.79 4.48
CA ILE A 330 -34.97 7.34 5.11
C ILE A 330 -35.08 8.87 5.31
N ARG A 331 -36.26 9.35 5.71
CA ARG A 331 -36.44 10.75 6.16
C ARG A 331 -37.11 10.89 7.54
N GLY A 332 -37.21 9.81 8.31
CA GLY A 332 -37.95 9.79 9.58
C GLY A 332 -37.14 9.75 10.88
N LEU A 333 -35.82 9.55 10.88
CA LEU A 333 -35.08 9.24 12.11
C LEU A 333 -33.90 10.20 12.37
N VAL A 334 -34.20 11.50 12.46
CA VAL A 334 -33.37 12.46 13.20
C VAL A 334 -34.26 13.14 14.24
N LYS A 335 -34.30 12.57 15.44
CA LYS A 335 -34.44 13.28 16.73
C LYS A 335 -34.55 12.27 17.87
N LEU A 336 -33.67 12.47 18.86
CA LEU A 336 -33.77 12.21 20.31
C LEU A 336 -32.54 11.45 20.82
N GLY A 337 -31.73 12.15 21.63
CA GLY A 337 -30.60 11.55 22.31
C GLY A 337 -29.68 12.53 23.05
N GLU A 338 -30.19 13.63 23.59
CA GLU A 338 -29.51 14.32 24.71
C GLU A 338 -29.71 13.47 25.97
N GLY A 339 -28.62 12.94 26.53
CA GLY A 339 -28.67 12.13 27.74
C GLY A 339 -27.29 12.07 28.41
N ALA A 340 -27.13 12.89 29.44
CA ALA A 340 -25.93 13.01 30.27
C ALA A 340 -25.55 11.70 30.96
N GLY A 341 -24.29 11.29 30.81
CA GLY A 341 -23.67 10.18 31.54
C GLY A 341 -22.63 10.69 32.54
N VAL A 342 -23.00 10.68 33.82
CA VAL A 342 -22.18 11.01 34.99
C VAL A 342 -21.06 9.98 35.16
N VAL A 343 -19.81 10.45 35.26
CA VAL A 343 -18.63 9.62 35.59
C VAL A 343 -18.50 9.50 37.12
N PRO A 344 -18.50 8.30 37.72
CA PRO A 344 -18.17 8.14 39.13
C PRO A 344 -16.64 8.13 39.34
N LYS A 345 -16.20 8.92 40.33
CA LYS A 345 -14.84 8.96 40.89
C LYS A 345 -14.41 7.59 41.45
N PRO A 346 -13.15 7.16 41.25
CA PRO A 346 -12.58 6.05 42.01
C PRO A 346 -12.29 6.50 43.47
N LYS A 347 -12.79 5.72 44.44
CA LYS A 347 -12.35 5.76 45.83
C LYS A 347 -11.07 4.93 45.95
N GLY A 348 -10.07 5.49 46.61
CA GLY A 348 -8.82 4.81 46.90
C GLY A 348 -8.96 3.71 47.94
N LEU A 349 -8.03 2.77 47.83
CA LEU A 349 -7.36 2.01 48.89
C LEU A 349 -6.02 1.56 48.30
#